data_AF-B3DSA1-F1
#
_entry.id   AF-B3DSA1-F1
#
_cell.length_a   1.000
_cell.length_b   1.000
_cell.length_c   1.000
_cell.angle_alpha   90.00
_cell.angle_beta   90.00
_cell.angle_gamma   90.00
#
_symmetry.space_group_name_H-M   'P 1'
#
loop_
_entity.id
_entity.type
_entity.pdbx_description
1 polymer ?
#
loop_
_entity_poly.entity_id
_entity_poly.type
_entity_poly.pdbx_seq_one_letter_code
_entity_poly.pdbx_strand_id
1 'polypeptide(L)'
;MIQSVCDEVSVTKLLKYADPLSENGGESLMRGQITELSFGIPLLQVQFMNPDNPAMSYRVDFCWKLADGRIIVAEYDGMAKYADISNKNRASLQAKMEYDRRRDRHLREQGVTEIVHVFYEDLLRPINLETKLLKAGVPKIR
;
A
#
# COMPACT_ATOMS: atom_id res chain seq x y z
N MET A 1 -24.79 24.10 -25.89
CA MET A 1 -25.00 24.17 -24.42
C MET A 1 -24.51 22.85 -23.86
N ILE A 2 -23.39 22.83 -23.12
CA ILE A 2 -22.88 21.58 -22.53
C ILE A 2 -23.78 21.31 -21.31
N GLN A 3 -24.70 20.36 -21.44
CA GLN A 3 -25.42 19.82 -20.28
C GLN A 3 -24.42 18.95 -19.51
N SER A 4 -23.90 19.49 -18.40
CA SER A 4 -23.24 18.68 -17.39
C SER A 4 -24.35 18.00 -16.58
N VAL A 5 -24.49 16.68 -16.77
CA VAL A 5 -25.22 15.84 -15.82
C VAL A 5 -24.28 15.64 -14.65
N CYS A 6 -24.28 16.59 -13.70
CA CYS A 6 -23.46 16.49 -12.50
C CYS A 6 -24.05 15.39 -11.62
N ASP A 7 -23.35 14.26 -11.50
CA ASP A 7 -23.69 13.22 -10.54
C ASP A 7 -23.22 13.66 -9.15
N GLU A 8 -24.02 14.51 -8.50
CA GLU A 8 -23.74 15.07 -7.18
C GLU A 8 -23.49 14.00 -6.13
N VAL A 9 -24.14 12.84 -6.24
CA VAL A 9 -23.98 11.71 -5.31
C VAL A 9 -22.57 11.13 -5.44
N SER A 10 -22.14 10.83 -6.68
CA SER A 10 -20.79 10.33 -6.93
C SER A 10 -19.71 11.34 -6.58
N VAL A 11 -19.91 12.62 -6.90
CA VAL A 11 -18.95 13.69 -6.55
C VAL A 11 -18.83 13.85 -5.04
N THR A 12 -19.94 13.86 -4.31
CA THR A 12 -19.94 13.96 -2.85
C THR A 12 -19.25 12.73 -2.21
N LYS A 13 -19.51 11.53 -2.74
CA LYS A 13 -18.83 10.31 -2.30
C LYS A 13 -17.32 10.40 -2.55
N LEU A 14 -16.89 10.84 -3.73
CA LEU A 14 -15.48 11.03 -4.04
C LEU A 14 -14.82 12.01 -3.06
N LEU A 15 -15.42 13.18 -2.82
CA LEU A 15 -14.89 14.19 -1.90
C LEU A 15 -14.80 13.69 -0.46
N LYS A 16 -15.71 12.80 -0.04
CA LYS A 16 -15.66 12.17 1.29
C LYS A 16 -14.45 11.23 1.46
N TYR A 17 -14.03 10.56 0.39
CA TYR A 17 -12.97 9.55 0.44
C TYR A 17 -11.65 10.03 -0.16
N ALA A 18 -11.61 11.15 -0.88
CA ALA A 18 -10.38 11.69 -1.43
C ALA A 18 -9.37 11.96 -0.32
N ASP A 19 -8.13 11.53 -0.53
CA ASP A 19 -7.05 11.65 0.44
C ASP A 19 -5.75 11.98 -0.30
N PRO A 20 -5.12 13.13 -0.03
CA PRO A 20 -3.92 13.54 -0.76
C PRO A 20 -2.71 12.65 -0.46
N LEU A 21 -2.77 11.79 0.57
CA LEU A 21 -1.72 10.82 0.87
C LEU A 21 -1.81 9.55 0.01
N SER A 22 -2.86 9.36 -0.78
CA SER A 22 -2.83 8.37 -1.86
C SER A 22 -2.15 8.99 -3.08
N GLU A 23 -0.87 8.69 -3.27
CA GLU A 23 0.01 9.41 -4.21
C GLU A 23 -0.26 9.07 -5.68
N ASN A 24 -0.99 7.98 -5.95
CA ASN A 24 -1.41 7.59 -7.29
C ASN A 24 -2.78 6.90 -7.32
N GLY A 25 -3.28 6.64 -8.53
CA GLY A 25 -4.59 6.01 -8.75
C GLY A 25 -4.68 4.56 -8.26
N GLY A 26 -3.57 3.83 -8.22
CA GLY A 26 -3.53 2.45 -7.70
C GLY A 26 -3.66 2.39 -6.18
N GLU A 27 -2.99 3.30 -5.46
CA GLU A 27 -3.18 3.48 -4.02
C GLU A 27 -4.61 3.90 -3.70
N SER A 28 -5.16 4.84 -4.47
CA SER A 28 -6.55 5.29 -4.32
C SER A 28 -7.54 4.14 -4.52
N LEU A 29 -7.31 3.30 -5.54
CA LEU A 29 -8.10 2.10 -5.82
C LEU A 29 -8.01 1.10 -4.67
N MET A 30 -6.80 0.77 -4.21
CA MET A 30 -6.59 -0.15 -3.10
C MET A 30 -7.26 0.35 -1.82
N ARG A 31 -7.15 1.64 -1.49
CA ARG A 31 -7.82 2.26 -0.33
C ARG A 31 -9.34 2.18 -0.42
N GLY A 32 -9.89 2.41 -1.62
CA GLY A 32 -11.31 2.22 -1.90
C GLY A 32 -11.75 0.78 -1.61
N GLN A 33 -11.02 -0.22 -2.12
CA GLN A 33 -11.33 -1.63 -1.89
C GLN A 33 -11.16 -2.03 -0.42
N ILE A 34 -10.14 -1.53 0.30
CA ILE A 34 -9.98 -1.74 1.75
C ILE A 34 -11.25 -1.30 2.49
N THR A 35 -11.78 -0.12 2.13
CA THR A 35 -13.00 0.44 2.71
C THR A 35 -14.22 -0.41 2.37
N GLU A 36 -14.41 -0.78 1.09
CA GLU A 36 -15.55 -1.58 0.63
C GLU A 36 -15.56 -3.00 1.24
N LEU A 37 -14.38 -3.59 1.43
CA LEU A 37 -14.20 -4.89 2.09
C LEU A 37 -14.31 -4.83 3.62
N SER A 38 -14.59 -3.64 4.17
CA SER A 38 -14.77 -3.39 5.61
C SER A 38 -13.53 -3.71 6.45
N PHE A 39 -12.32 -3.54 5.90
CA PHE A 39 -11.11 -3.56 6.70
C PHE A 39 -10.96 -2.28 7.52
N GLY A 40 -10.16 -2.35 8.59
CA GLY A 40 -9.75 -1.14 9.30
C GLY A 40 -9.13 -0.11 8.36
N ILE A 41 -9.41 1.16 8.58
CA ILE A 41 -8.82 2.23 7.76
C ILE A 41 -7.33 2.37 8.14
N PRO A 42 -6.40 2.22 7.18
CA PRO A 42 -4.97 2.37 7.44
C PRO A 42 -4.56 3.83 7.63
N LEU A 43 -3.45 4.03 8.32
CA LEU A 43 -2.63 5.22 8.20
C LEU A 43 -1.90 5.17 6.85
N LEU A 44 -1.85 6.29 6.13
CA LEU A 44 -1.19 6.36 4.83
C LEU A 44 0.21 6.94 4.94
N GLN A 45 1.10 6.49 4.04
CA GLN A 45 2.41 7.09 3.82
C GLN A 45 3.24 7.24 5.11
N VAL A 46 3.17 6.22 5.98
CA VAL A 46 3.81 6.23 7.30
C VAL A 46 5.32 6.07 7.15
N GLN A 47 6.07 6.94 7.83
CA GLN A 47 7.53 6.92 7.81
C GLN A 47 8.12 5.99 8.87
N PHE A 48 9.20 5.32 8.47
CA PHE A 48 10.07 4.52 9.31
C PHE A 48 11.52 4.98 9.14
N MET A 49 12.32 4.87 10.19
CA MET A 49 13.73 5.24 10.13
C MET A 49 14.45 4.38 9.09
N ASN A 50 15.32 5.01 8.31
CA ASN A 50 16.27 4.32 7.45
C ASN A 50 17.66 4.41 8.09
N PRO A 51 18.16 3.33 8.72
CA PRO A 51 19.47 3.33 9.37
C PRO A 51 20.63 3.63 8.42
N ASP A 52 20.52 3.23 7.15
CA ASP A 52 21.56 3.44 6.15
C ASP A 52 21.62 4.88 5.65
N ASN A 53 20.49 5.59 5.72
CA ASN A 53 20.38 6.98 5.29
C ASN A 53 19.29 7.71 6.09
N PRO A 54 19.62 8.24 7.29
CA PRO A 54 18.65 8.90 8.15
C PRO A 54 17.96 10.12 7.55
N ALA A 55 18.54 10.75 6.52
CA ALA A 55 17.92 11.86 5.80
C ALA A 55 16.80 11.41 4.84
N MET A 56 16.74 10.11 4.52
CA MET A 56 15.78 9.53 3.58
C MET A 56 15.06 8.35 4.25
N SER A 57 14.08 8.67 5.10
CA SER A 57 13.22 7.70 5.77
C SER A 57 12.55 6.76 4.77
N TYR A 58 12.34 5.51 5.17
CA TYR A 58 11.41 4.65 4.43
C TYR A 58 9.99 5.16 4.63
N ARG A 59 9.15 4.97 3.62
CA ARG A 59 7.72 5.27 3.66
C ARG A 59 6.97 4.04 3.17
N VAL A 60 5.91 3.67 3.87
CA VAL A 60 5.02 2.57 3.51
C VAL A 60 3.65 3.14 3.13
N ASP A 61 3.02 2.59 2.10
CA ASP A 61 1.78 3.15 1.55
C ASP A 61 0.61 3.05 2.55
N PHE A 62 0.46 1.88 3.20
CA PHE A 62 -0.61 1.59 4.14
C PHE A 62 -0.06 0.98 5.43
N CYS A 63 -0.52 1.44 6.59
CA CYS A 63 -0.08 0.95 7.89
C CYS A 63 -1.25 0.81 8.89
N TRP A 64 -1.34 -0.36 9.53
CA TRP A 64 -2.23 -0.61 10.66
C TRP A 64 -1.40 -0.83 11.92
N LYS A 65 -1.64 -0.02 12.94
CA LYS A 65 -1.11 -0.21 14.30
C LYS A 65 -2.23 -0.73 15.18
N LEU A 66 -2.16 -2.01 15.53
CA LEU A 66 -3.23 -2.71 16.23
C LEU A 66 -3.07 -2.59 17.75
N ALA A 67 -4.19 -2.74 18.48
CA ALA A 67 -4.20 -2.64 19.94
C ALA A 67 -3.41 -3.76 20.64
N ASP A 68 -3.20 -4.90 19.97
CA ASP A 68 -2.37 -6.00 20.45
C ASP A 68 -0.87 -5.80 20.19
N GLY A 69 -0.48 -4.62 19.69
CA GLY A 69 0.90 -4.25 19.41
C GLY A 69 1.40 -4.66 18.02
N ARG A 70 0.62 -5.38 17.22
CA ARG A 70 1.02 -5.70 15.83
C ARG A 70 1.04 -4.45 14.96
N ILE A 71 2.05 -4.36 14.10
CA ILE A 71 2.16 -3.32 13.07
C ILE A 71 2.17 -4.04 11.72
N ILE A 72 1.11 -3.86 10.94
CA ILE A 72 0.98 -4.46 9.61
C ILE A 72 1.17 -3.32 8.60
N VAL A 73 2.02 -3.54 7.61
CA VAL A 73 2.20 -2.60 6.50
C VAL A 73 1.85 -3.26 5.18
N ALA A 74 1.31 -2.50 4.23
CA ALA A 74 1.12 -2.94 2.87
C ALA A 74 1.64 -1.91 1.88
N GLU A 75 2.23 -2.39 0.80
CA GLU A 75 2.80 -1.59 -0.29
C GLU A 75 2.02 -1.88 -1.57
N TYR A 76 1.65 -0.83 -2.29
CA TYR A 76 1.15 -0.95 -3.65
C TYR A 76 2.33 -0.95 -4.63
N ASP A 77 2.74 -2.15 -5.02
CA ASP A 77 3.78 -2.35 -6.02
C ASP A 77 3.18 -2.26 -7.44
N GLY A 78 3.14 -1.04 -7.99
CA GLY A 78 2.64 -0.79 -9.34
C GLY A 78 3.45 -1.49 -10.45
N MET A 79 2.84 -1.63 -11.63
CA MET A 79 3.43 -2.33 -12.80
C MET A 79 4.79 -1.80 -13.27
N ALA A 80 5.10 -0.53 -13.00
CA ALA A 80 6.40 0.06 -13.30
C ALA A 80 7.55 -0.70 -12.62
N LYS A 81 7.33 -1.30 -11.44
CA LYS A 81 8.33 -2.11 -10.75
C LYS A 81 8.72 -3.36 -11.55
N TYR A 82 7.80 -3.93 -12.34
CA TYR A 82 8.05 -5.07 -13.24
C TYR A 82 8.73 -4.67 -14.56
N ALA A 83 8.39 -3.51 -15.12
CA ALA A 83 9.07 -2.99 -16.32
C ALA A 83 10.57 -2.81 -16.05
N ASP A 84 10.94 -2.41 -14.84
CA ASP A 84 12.32 -2.24 -14.39
C ASP A 84 13.06 -3.59 -14.23
N ILE A 85 12.34 -4.69 -13.92
CA ILE A 85 12.92 -6.05 -13.89
C ILE A 85 13.24 -6.58 -15.30
N SER A 86 12.55 -6.07 -16.33
CA SER A 86 12.83 -6.42 -17.72
C SER A 86 14.19 -5.90 -18.23
N ASN A 87 14.81 -4.97 -17.48
CA ASN A 87 16.17 -4.50 -17.73
C ASN A 87 17.18 -5.52 -17.17
N LYS A 88 17.65 -6.41 -18.06
CA LYS A 88 18.31 -7.69 -17.74
C LYS A 88 19.74 -7.61 -17.18
N ASN A 89 20.18 -6.50 -16.58
CA ASN A 89 21.48 -6.54 -15.92
C ASN A 89 21.35 -7.35 -14.60
N ARG A 90 21.92 -8.56 -14.56
CA ARG A 90 21.86 -9.42 -13.36
C ARG A 90 22.37 -8.70 -12.10
N ALA A 91 23.37 -7.83 -12.25
CA ALA A 91 23.91 -7.06 -11.13
C ALA A 91 22.90 -6.04 -10.57
N SER A 92 22.10 -5.38 -11.42
CA SER A 92 21.08 -4.43 -10.95
C SER A 92 19.89 -5.12 -10.30
N LEU A 93 19.50 -6.29 -10.82
CA LEU A 93 18.44 -7.11 -10.21
C LEU A 93 18.84 -7.60 -8.82
N GLN A 94 20.07 -8.10 -8.67
CA GLN A 94 20.57 -8.57 -7.38
C GLN A 94 20.65 -7.41 -6.36
N ALA A 95 21.16 -6.26 -6.76
CA ALA A 95 21.23 -5.08 -5.89
C ALA A 95 19.84 -4.61 -5.43
N LYS A 96 18.83 -4.63 -6.32
CA LYS A 96 17.44 -4.30 -5.97
C LYS A 96 16.85 -5.30 -4.97
N MET A 97 17.05 -6.59 -5.19
CA MET A 97 16.59 -7.62 -4.25
C MET A 97 17.28 -7.50 -2.88
N GLU A 98 18.57 -7.17 -2.85
CA GLU A 98 19.30 -6.93 -1.61
C GLU A 98 18.81 -5.68 -0.89
N TYR A 99 18.46 -4.62 -1.63
CA TYR A 99 17.84 -3.42 -1.09
C TYR A 99 16.47 -3.73 -0.48
N ASP A 100 15.58 -4.41 -1.21
CA ASP A 100 14.23 -4.75 -0.73
C ASP A 100 14.30 -5.62 0.55
N ARG A 101 15.16 -6.65 0.56
CA ARG A 101 15.37 -7.49 1.75
C ARG A 101 15.92 -6.71 2.95
N ARG A 102 16.81 -5.75 2.70
CA ARG A 102 17.39 -4.91 3.75
C ARG A 102 16.33 -3.95 4.31
N ARG A 103 15.54 -3.32 3.44
CA ARG A 103 14.40 -2.47 3.82
C ARG A 103 13.42 -3.25 4.69
N ASP A 104 13.00 -4.43 4.25
CA ASP A 104 12.07 -5.27 5.01
C ASP A 104 12.61 -5.62 6.39
N ARG A 105 13.90 -5.99 6.48
CA ARG A 105 14.55 -6.24 7.77
C ARG A 105 14.52 -5.01 8.67
N HIS A 106 14.85 -3.82 8.17
CA HIS A 106 14.81 -2.58 8.94
C HIS A 106 13.38 -2.24 9.42
N LEU A 107 12.36 -2.55 8.63
CA LEU A 107 10.97 -2.41 9.04
C LEU A 107 10.64 -3.39 10.18
N ARG A 108 11.05 -4.66 10.07
CA ARG A 108 10.86 -5.67 11.12
C ARG A 108 11.56 -5.28 12.43
N GLU A 109 12.79 -4.76 12.36
CA GLU A 109 13.54 -4.26 13.52
C GLU A 109 12.85 -3.09 14.23
N GLN A 110 11.98 -2.35 13.52
CA GLN A 110 11.16 -1.27 14.06
C GLN A 110 9.76 -1.71 14.51
N GLY A 111 9.54 -3.03 14.66
CA GLY A 111 8.31 -3.60 15.19
C GLY A 111 7.23 -3.89 14.15
N VAL A 112 7.52 -3.73 12.85
CA VAL A 112 6.61 -4.22 11.80
C VAL A 112 6.51 -5.74 11.90
N THR A 113 5.31 -6.25 12.13
CA THR A 113 5.05 -7.68 12.31
C THR A 113 4.75 -8.36 10.98
N GLU A 114 4.08 -7.66 10.05
CA GLU A 114 3.74 -8.19 8.72
C GLU A 114 3.92 -7.13 7.63
N ILE A 115 4.42 -7.56 6.46
CA ILE A 115 4.66 -6.72 5.28
C ILE A 115 3.94 -7.38 4.10
N VAL A 116 3.00 -6.68 3.48
CA VAL A 116 2.16 -7.19 2.39
C VAL A 116 2.44 -6.44 1.11
N HIS A 117 3.04 -7.11 0.13
CA HIS A 117 3.18 -6.56 -1.22
C HIS A 117 1.92 -6.87 -2.04
N VAL A 118 1.27 -5.82 -2.53
CA VAL A 118 0.06 -5.86 -3.34
C VAL A 118 0.39 -5.32 -4.72
N PHE A 119 0.18 -6.13 -5.74
CA PHE A 119 0.37 -5.76 -7.14
C PHE A 119 -0.96 -5.34 -7.76
N TYR A 120 -0.90 -4.70 -8.93
CA TYR A 120 -2.10 -4.30 -9.67
C TYR A 120 -3.04 -5.50 -9.95
N GLU A 121 -2.49 -6.67 -10.23
CA GLU A 121 -3.24 -7.90 -10.49
C GLU A 121 -4.05 -8.38 -9.27
N ASP A 122 -3.60 -8.06 -8.06
CA ASP A 122 -4.36 -8.35 -6.84
C ASP A 122 -5.60 -7.45 -6.70
N LEU A 123 -5.56 -6.26 -7.31
CA LEU A 123 -6.68 -5.31 -7.28
C LEU A 123 -7.72 -5.58 -8.38
N LEU A 124 -7.35 -6.33 -9.44
CA LEU A 124 -8.27 -6.73 -10.51
C LEU A 124 -9.44 -7.59 -9.99
N ARG A 125 -9.21 -8.34 -8.91
CA ARG A 125 -10.23 -9.17 -8.26
C ARG A 125 -10.18 -8.89 -6.76
N PRO A 126 -11.18 -8.23 -6.17
CA PRO A 126 -11.17 -7.83 -4.75
C PRO A 126 -10.86 -8.97 -3.76
N ILE A 127 -11.24 -10.22 -4.11
CA ILE A 127 -10.94 -11.41 -3.30
C ILE A 127 -9.44 -11.66 -3.09
N ASN A 128 -8.59 -11.26 -4.04
CA ASN A 128 -7.14 -11.43 -3.92
C ASN A 128 -6.59 -10.50 -2.84
N LEU A 129 -6.95 -9.21 -2.90
CA LEU A 129 -6.64 -8.24 -1.85
C LEU A 129 -7.19 -8.69 -0.50
N GLU A 130 -8.46 -9.09 -0.44
CA GLU A 130 -9.09 -9.57 0.78
C GLU A 130 -8.32 -10.74 1.40
N THR A 131 -7.97 -11.74 0.60
CA THR A 131 -7.21 -12.91 1.04
C THR A 131 -5.84 -12.52 1.60
N LYS A 132 -5.12 -11.61 0.93
CA LYS A 132 -3.82 -11.13 1.40
C LYS A 132 -3.92 -10.40 2.75
N LEU A 133 -4.88 -9.48 2.88
CA LEU A 133 -5.06 -8.70 4.10
C LEU A 133 -5.55 -9.56 5.27
N LEU A 134 -6.47 -10.50 5.04
CA LEU A 134 -6.89 -11.47 6.05
C LEU A 134 -5.74 -12.35 6.51
N LYS A 135 -4.92 -12.85 5.58
CA LYS A 135 -3.74 -13.67 5.90
C LYS A 135 -2.72 -12.89 6.74
N ALA A 136 -2.54 -11.60 6.47
CA ALA A 136 -1.69 -10.72 7.27
C ALA A 136 -2.31 -10.35 8.63
N GLY A 137 -3.58 -10.70 8.86
CA GLY A 137 -4.28 -10.45 10.11
C GLY A 137 -4.78 -9.02 10.26
N VAL A 138 -5.02 -8.30 9.14
CA VAL A 138 -5.67 -6.99 9.15
C VAL A 138 -7.13 -7.18 9.59
N PRO A 139 -7.59 -6.45 10.62
CA PRO A 139 -8.94 -6.63 11.15
C PRO A 139 -9.99 -6.05 10.21
N LYS A 140 -11.16 -6.70 10.20
CA LYS A 140 -12.39 -6.12 9.65
C LYS A 140 -13.17 -5.40 10.74
N ILE A 141 -13.71 -4.24 10.41
CA ILE A 141 -14.60 -3.48 11.29
C ILE A 141 -16.03 -3.89 10.90
N ARG A 142 -16.67 -4.66 11.77
CA ARG A 142 -18.12 -4.91 11.75
C ARG A 142 -18.75 -4.31 12.98
#